data_AF-A0A960K437-F1
#
_entry.id   AF-A0A960K437-F1
#
_cell.length_a   1.000
_cell.length_b   1.000
_cell.length_c   1.000
_cell.angle_alpha   90.00
_cell.angle_beta   90.00
_cell.angle_gamma   90.00
#
_symmetry.space_group_name_H-M   'P 1'
#
loop_
_entity.id
_entity.type
_entity.pdbx_description
1 polymer ?
#
loop_
_entity_poly.entity_id
_entity_poly.type
_entity_poly.pdbx_seq_one_letter_code
_entity_poly.pdbx_strand_id
1 'polypeptide(L)'
;MRELSVLYEAARVGRSSPLEALPVQYADFSVWQRGWLTGEVEARSLAFWKGLLTGAPPALELLPDRPRPVMQSYRGRDFKAALPPALAEALGSTARRLGATRYMVWLAA
;
A
#
# COMPACT_ATOMS: atom_id res chain seq x y z
N MET A 1 8.15 8.59 -13.57
CA MET A 1 9.17 9.08 -14.54
C MET A 1 8.81 8.83 -16.01
N ARG A 2 8.05 7.79 -16.36
CA ARG A 2 7.72 7.44 -17.76
C ARG A 2 7.16 8.60 -18.60
N GLU A 3 6.10 9.27 -18.15
CA GLU A 3 5.45 10.37 -18.91
C GLU A 3 6.32 11.62 -19.01
N LEU A 4 7.05 11.96 -17.94
CA LEU A 4 8.00 13.07 -17.94
C LEU A 4 9.07 12.88 -19.03
N SER A 5 9.63 11.67 -19.16
CA SER A 5 10.60 11.37 -20.21
C SER A 5 10.01 11.53 -21.61
N VAL A 6 8.78 11.09 -21.84
CA VAL A 6 8.09 11.20 -23.14
C VAL A 6 7.81 12.66 -23.51
N LEU A 7 7.29 13.46 -22.55
CA LEU A 7 6.99 14.87 -22.76
C LEU A 7 8.26 15.69 -22.97
N TYR A 8 9.34 15.38 -22.23
CA TYR A 8 10.62 16.04 -22.39
C TYR A 8 11.20 15.83 -23.79
N GLU A 9 11.20 14.60 -24.30
CA GLU A 9 11.70 14.34 -25.66
C GLU A 9 10.86 15.06 -26.72
N ALA A 10 9.54 15.09 -26.59
CA ALA A 10 8.67 15.82 -27.51
C ALA A 10 8.97 17.34 -27.48
N ALA A 11 9.05 17.92 -26.27
CA ALA A 11 9.34 19.34 -26.09
C ALA A 11 10.74 19.72 -26.61
N ARG A 12 11.74 18.86 -26.42
CA ARG A 12 13.12 19.09 -26.88
C ARG A 12 13.22 19.27 -28.40
N VAL A 13 12.34 18.64 -29.17
CA VAL A 13 12.28 18.76 -30.64
C VAL A 13 11.12 19.65 -31.11
N GLY A 14 10.53 20.44 -30.21
CA GLY A 14 9.44 21.37 -30.53
C GLY A 14 8.12 20.70 -30.92
N ARG A 15 7.93 19.42 -30.56
CA ARG A 15 6.68 18.67 -30.81
C ARG A 15 5.75 18.79 -29.62
N SER A 16 4.45 18.75 -29.89
CA SER A 16 3.41 18.68 -28.85
C SER A 16 3.44 17.35 -28.10
N SER A 17 2.75 17.30 -26.96
CA SER A 17 2.56 16.07 -26.19
C SER A 17 2.03 14.94 -27.08
N PRO A 18 2.71 13.77 -27.13
CA PRO A 18 2.21 12.59 -27.83
C PRO A 18 1.35 11.70 -26.92
N LEU A 19 1.15 12.09 -25.65
CA LEU A 19 0.34 11.32 -24.70
C LEU A 19 -1.14 11.50 -25.00
N GLU A 20 -1.87 10.40 -25.01
CA GLU A 20 -3.32 10.41 -25.08
C GLU A 20 -3.93 11.02 -23.81
N ALA A 21 -5.10 11.64 -23.96
CA ALA A 21 -5.85 12.11 -22.81
C ALA A 21 -6.31 10.93 -21.96
N LEU A 22 -6.18 11.05 -20.63
CA LEU A 22 -6.64 10.01 -19.72
C LEU A 22 -8.19 9.90 -19.82
N PRO A 23 -8.73 8.69 -20.03
CA PRO A 23 -10.18 8.50 -20.16
C PRO A 23 -10.93 8.68 -18.84
N VAL A 24 -10.22 8.61 -17.71
CA VAL A 24 -10.75 8.81 -16.36
C VAL A 24 -9.74 9.64 -15.58
N GLN A 25 -10.19 10.75 -15.01
CA GLN A 25 -9.40 11.58 -14.12
C GLN A 25 -9.60 11.14 -12.66
N TYR A 26 -8.69 11.56 -11.79
CA TYR A 26 -8.82 11.25 -10.36
C TYR A 26 -10.11 11.83 -9.73
N ALA A 27 -10.60 12.94 -10.26
CA ALA A 27 -11.89 13.51 -9.86
C ALA A 27 -13.06 12.57 -10.18
N ASP A 28 -13.06 11.96 -11.37
CA ASP A 28 -14.08 10.99 -11.79
C ASP A 28 -14.05 9.76 -10.88
N PHE A 29 -12.85 9.24 -10.58
CA PHE A 29 -12.67 8.15 -9.62
C PHE A 29 -13.23 8.51 -8.24
N SER A 30 -12.99 9.74 -7.76
CA SER A 30 -13.45 10.18 -6.44
C SER A 30 -14.98 10.26 -6.36
N VAL A 31 -15.63 10.75 -7.43
CA VAL A 31 -17.09 10.78 -7.53
C VAL A 31 -17.65 9.36 -7.62
N TRP A 32 -17.05 8.50 -8.46
CA TRP A 32 -17.42 7.10 -8.59
C TRP A 32 -17.31 6.36 -7.25
N GLN A 33 -16.20 6.50 -6.54
CA GLN A 33 -15.95 5.81 -5.28
C GLN A 33 -16.99 6.24 -4.22
N ARG A 34 -17.30 7.55 -4.16
CA ARG A 34 -18.35 8.06 -3.27
C ARG A 34 -19.71 7.47 -3.59
N GLY A 35 -20.05 7.30 -4.87
CA GLY A 35 -21.31 6.66 -5.27
C GLY A 35 -21.33 5.16 -4.95
N TRP A 36 -20.22 4.46 -5.20
CA TRP A 36 -20.09 3.02 -4.99
C TRP A 36 -20.09 2.61 -3.52
N LEU A 37 -19.42 3.37 -2.66
CA LEU A 37 -19.37 3.14 -1.21
C LEU A 37 -20.61 3.68 -0.51
N THR A 38 -21.80 3.26 -0.95
CA THR A 38 -23.08 3.62 -0.31
C THR A 38 -23.96 2.38 -0.16
N GLY A 39 -24.99 2.49 0.69
CA GLY A 39 -26.00 1.44 0.87
C GLY A 39 -25.40 0.12 1.37
N GLU A 40 -25.70 -0.99 0.71
CA GLU A 40 -25.30 -2.32 1.16
C GLU A 40 -23.79 -2.55 1.17
N VAL A 41 -23.06 -1.99 0.19
CA VAL A 41 -21.61 -2.16 0.10
C VAL A 41 -20.92 -1.52 1.30
N GLU A 42 -21.34 -0.30 1.64
CA GLU A 42 -20.88 0.41 2.83
C GLU A 42 -21.24 -0.35 4.11
N ALA A 43 -22.52 -0.70 4.28
CA ALA A 43 -23.01 -1.37 5.47
C ALA A 43 -22.29 -2.71 5.74
N ARG A 44 -22.12 -3.54 4.70
CA ARG A 44 -21.40 -4.82 4.80
C ARG A 44 -19.93 -4.63 5.15
N SER A 45 -19.27 -3.67 4.53
CA SER A 45 -17.85 -3.39 4.78
C SER A 45 -17.64 -2.87 6.20
N LEU A 46 -18.48 -1.95 6.67
CA LEU A 46 -18.46 -1.44 8.03
C LEU A 46 -18.72 -2.53 9.07
N ALA A 47 -19.72 -3.39 8.84
CA ALA A 47 -20.03 -4.49 9.75
C ALA A 47 -18.85 -5.45 9.88
N PHE A 48 -18.23 -5.83 8.75
CA PHE A 48 -17.04 -6.67 8.73
C PHE A 48 -15.89 -6.06 9.53
N TRP A 49 -15.52 -4.80 9.26
CA TRP A 49 -14.38 -4.16 9.94
C TRP A 49 -14.64 -3.91 11.41
N LYS A 50 -15.85 -3.49 11.81
CA LYS A 50 -16.22 -3.34 13.22
C LYS A 50 -16.11 -4.67 13.95
N GLY A 51 -16.62 -5.75 13.37
CA GLY A 51 -16.51 -7.10 13.95
C GLY A 51 -15.05 -7.53 14.09
N LEU A 52 -14.26 -7.43 13.02
CA LEU A 52 -12.88 -7.88 13.00
C LEU A 52 -11.97 -7.11 13.96
N LEU A 53 -12.19 -5.80 14.13
CA LEU A 53 -11.37 -4.93 14.97
C LEU A 53 -11.91 -4.77 16.40
N THR A 54 -12.99 -5.46 16.75
CA THR A 54 -13.53 -5.42 18.12
C THR A 54 -12.49 -5.98 19.09
N GLY A 55 -12.16 -5.20 20.13
CA GLY A 55 -11.17 -5.59 21.14
C GLY A 55 -9.71 -5.39 20.72
N ALA A 56 -9.43 -4.82 19.54
CA ALA A 56 -8.07 -4.46 19.16
C ALA A 56 -7.48 -3.46 20.17
N PRO A 57 -6.23 -3.65 20.63
CA PRO A 57 -5.62 -2.74 21.59
C PRO A 57 -5.39 -1.37 20.93
N PRO A 58 -5.56 -0.25 21.67
CA PRO A 58 -5.36 1.09 21.11
C PRO A 58 -3.89 1.37 20.75
N ALA A 59 -2.95 0.63 21.35
CA ALA A 59 -1.53 0.67 21.05
C ALA A 59 -0.88 -0.68 21.38
N LEU A 60 0.25 -0.98 20.72
CA LEU A 60 1.11 -2.09 21.09
C LEU A 60 2.09 -1.65 22.17
N GLU A 61 2.23 -2.47 23.22
CA GLU A 61 3.25 -2.35 24.25
C GLU A 61 4.58 -2.91 23.72
N LEU A 62 5.27 -2.10 22.93
CA LEU A 62 6.64 -2.39 22.51
C LEU A 62 7.62 -1.98 23.62
N LEU A 63 8.90 -2.36 23.49
CA LEU A 63 9.99 -1.90 24.35
C LEU A 63 10.71 -0.71 23.69
N PRO A 64 10.18 0.53 23.77
CA PRO A 64 10.82 1.65 23.10
C PRO A 64 12.02 2.17 23.89
N ASP A 65 13.02 2.67 23.18
CA ASP A 65 14.17 3.36 23.81
C ASP A 65 13.76 4.66 24.51
N ARG A 66 12.62 5.24 24.13
CA ARG A 66 12.12 6.54 24.61
C ARG A 66 10.58 6.55 24.70
N PRO A 67 9.98 7.33 25.62
CA PRO A 67 8.52 7.47 25.69
C PRO A 67 7.95 8.05 24.39
N ARG A 68 6.72 7.65 24.04
CA ARG A 68 6.00 8.19 22.88
C ARG A 68 5.69 9.68 23.11
N PRO A 69 6.11 10.60 22.23
CA PRO A 69 5.82 12.01 22.38
C PRO A 69 4.34 12.30 22.07
N VAL A 70 3.79 13.36 22.68
CA VAL A 70 2.41 13.83 22.42
C VAL A 70 2.24 14.31 20.97
N MET A 71 3.28 14.91 20.39
CA MET A 71 3.32 15.32 18.99
C MET A 71 4.34 14.48 18.22
N GLN A 72 3.90 13.86 17.13
CA GLN A 72 4.76 13.06 16.27
C GLN A 72 5.67 13.96 15.42
N SER A 73 6.97 13.65 15.40
CA SER A 73 7.97 14.41 14.62
C SER A 73 8.07 14.01 13.15
N TYR A 74 7.46 12.89 12.78
CA TYR A 74 7.55 12.23 11.47
C TYR A 74 8.98 11.87 10.99
N ARG A 75 9.99 12.00 11.86
CA ARG A 75 11.36 11.60 11.55
C ARG A 75 11.49 10.08 11.64
N GLY A 76 11.76 9.44 10.51
CA GLY A 76 12.10 8.02 10.40
C GLY A 76 13.56 7.79 10.03
N ARG A 77 14.03 6.56 10.20
CA ARG A 77 15.30 6.06 9.68
C ARG A 77 15.06 4.67 9.10
N ASP A 78 15.68 4.40 7.96
CA ASP A 78 15.60 3.09 7.32
C ASP A 78 16.77 2.21 7.73
N PHE A 79 16.48 0.94 8.02
CA PHE A 79 17.47 -0.11 8.19
C PHE A 79 17.24 -1.17 7.12
N LYS A 80 18.31 -1.55 6.42
CA LYS A 80 18.25 -2.54 5.35
C LYS A 80 18.84 -3.85 5.84
N ALA A 81 18.07 -4.92 5.70
CA ALA A 81 18.53 -6.29 5.86
C ALA A 81 18.25 -7.04 4.55
N ALA A 82 19.22 -7.80 4.07
CA ALA A 82 19.07 -8.64 2.90
C ALA A 82 18.83 -10.07 3.35
N LEU A 83 17.87 -10.74 2.71
CA LEU A 83 17.72 -12.18 2.87
C LEU A 83 18.65 -12.93 1.92
N PRO A 84 19.35 -13.96 2.38
CA PRO A 84 20.07 -14.87 1.49
C PRO A 84 19.10 -15.45 0.43
N PRO A 85 19.52 -15.56 -0.84
CA PRO A 85 18.66 -16.07 -1.91
C PRO A 85 18.04 -17.43 -1.59
N ALA A 86 18.84 -18.35 -1.04
CA ALA A 86 18.37 -19.68 -0.62
C ALA A 86 17.22 -19.62 0.41
N LEU A 87 17.27 -18.66 1.35
CA LEU A 87 16.20 -18.48 2.34
C LEU A 87 14.94 -17.91 1.68
N ALA A 88 15.08 -16.93 0.79
CA ALA A 88 13.96 -16.36 0.06
C ALA A 88 13.24 -17.40 -0.84
N GLU A 89 14.01 -18.34 -1.41
CA GLU A 89 13.49 -19.48 -2.16
C GLU A 89 12.76 -20.48 -1.26
N ALA A 90 13.35 -20.83 -0.11
CA ALA A 90 12.76 -21.74 0.86
C ALA A 90 11.43 -21.19 1.44
N LEU A 91 11.36 -19.88 1.70
CA LEU A 91 10.11 -19.23 2.10
C LEU A 91 9.07 -19.26 0.97
N GLY A 92 9.51 -19.08 -0.28
CA GLY A 92 8.64 -19.20 -1.45
C GLY A 92 8.08 -20.61 -1.65
N SER A 93 8.90 -21.65 -1.48
CA SER A 93 8.45 -23.04 -1.58
C SER A 93 7.48 -23.40 -0.43
N THR A 94 7.75 -22.90 0.78
CA THR A 94 6.88 -23.07 1.94
C THR A 94 5.52 -22.42 1.72
N ALA A 95 5.49 -21.18 1.22
CA ALA A 95 4.25 -20.49 0.89
C ALA A 95 3.39 -21.31 -0.08
N ARG A 96 3.98 -21.80 -1.18
CA ARG A 96 3.29 -22.66 -2.16
C ARG A 96 2.74 -23.94 -1.54
N ARG A 97 3.55 -24.62 -0.72
CA ARG A 97 3.14 -25.87 -0.04
C ARG A 97 1.95 -25.66 0.90
N LEU A 98 1.85 -24.49 1.51
CA LEU A 98 0.76 -24.11 2.40
C LEU A 98 -0.43 -23.47 1.68
N GLY A 99 -0.40 -23.35 0.35
CA GLY A 99 -1.42 -22.60 -0.40
C GLY A 99 -1.47 -21.11 -0.05
N ALA A 100 -0.40 -20.58 0.55
CA ALA A 100 -0.29 -19.21 1.01
C ALA A 100 0.52 -18.35 0.03
N THR A 101 0.38 -17.03 0.14
CA THR A 101 1.26 -16.10 -0.56
C THR A 101 2.53 -15.86 0.25
N ARG A 102 3.63 -15.45 -0.39
CA ARG A 102 4.85 -15.06 0.33
C ARG A 102 4.59 -13.93 1.33
N TYR A 103 3.66 -13.02 1.03
CA TYR A 103 3.23 -11.96 1.95
C TYR A 103 2.66 -12.53 3.26
N MET A 104 1.79 -13.55 3.19
CA MET A 104 1.21 -14.18 4.38
C MET A 104 2.27 -14.85 5.25
N VAL A 105 3.26 -15.52 4.62
CA VAL A 105 4.38 -16.12 5.36
C VAL A 105 5.19 -15.05 6.09
N TRP A 106 5.42 -13.90 5.47
CA TRP A 106 6.11 -12.77 6.12
C TRP A 106 5.31 -12.10 7.22
N LEU A 107 3.99 -12.03 7.05
CA LEU A 107 3.11 -11.46 8.06
C LEU A 107 3.04 -12.32 9.33
N ALA A 108 3.29 -13.62 9.22
CA ALA A 108 3.21 -14.58 10.32
C ALA A 108 4.54 -14.79 11.08
N ALA A 109 5.67 -14.34 10.52
CA ALA A 109 7.00 -14.48 11.10
C ALA A 109 7.27 -13.39 12.15
#